data_AF-A0A5K1D719-F1
#
_entry.id   AF-A0A5K1D719-F1
#
_cell.length_a   1.000
_cell.length_b   1.000
_cell.length_c   1.000
_cell.angle_alpha   90.00
_cell.angle_beta   90.00
_cell.angle_gamma   90.00
#
_symmetry.space_group_name_H-M   'P 1'
#
loop_
_entity.id
_entity.type
_entity.pdbx_description
1 polymer ?
#
loop_
_entity_poly.entity_id
_entity_poly.type
_entity_poly.pdbx_seq_one_letter_code
_entity_poly.pdbx_strand_id
1 'polypeptide(L)' 'VKLLMTVNHKNLVSFIGFCNEGMNMIILYEYMQNGSLRGILA' A
#
# COMPACT_ATOMS: atom_id res chain seq x y z
N VAL A 1 2.49 8.96 -5.16
CA VAL A 1 3.57 8.22 -4.43
C VAL A 1 4.24 9.03 -3.33
N LYS A 2 4.57 10.32 -3.52
CA LYS A 2 5.36 11.11 -2.56
C LYS A 2 4.84 11.09 -1.12
N LEU A 3 3.52 11.16 -0.92
CA LEU A 3 2.90 11.05 0.41
C LEU A 3 3.15 9.69 1.07
N LEU A 4 2.99 8.60 0.32
CA LEU A 4 3.20 7.23 0.80
C LEU A 4 4.66 6.97 1.21
N MET A 5 5.61 7.68 0.60
CA MET A 5 7.03 7.59 0.96
C MET A 5 7.37 8.29 2.28
N THR A 6 6.55 9.26 2.70
CA THR A 6 6.83 10.08 3.90
C THR A 6 6.07 9.63 5.14
N VAL A 7 5.04 8.82 4.96
CA VAL A 7 4.16 8.40 6.06
C VAL A 7 4.57 7.01 6.51
N ASN A 8 5.08 6.92 7.73
CA ASN A 8 5.34 5.66 8.42
C ASN A 8 4.58 5.66 9.75
N HIS A 9 3.51 4.87 9.85
CA HIS A 9 2.65 4.84 11.03
C HIS A 9 2.05 3.44 11.23
N LYS A 10 1.96 2.98 12.48
CA LYS A 10 1.54 1.62 12.85
C LYS A 10 0.16 1.16 12.35
N ASN A 11 -0.73 2.10 12.01
CA ASN A 11 -2.10 1.82 11.53
C ASN A 11 -2.25 2.01 10.01
N LEU A 12 -1.17 2.26 9.30
CA LEU A 12 -1.13 2.36 7.86
C LEU A 12 -0.22 1.26 7.34
N VAL A 13 -0.62 0.63 6.25
CA VAL A 13 0.20 -0.40 5.61
C VAL A 13 1.54 0.20 5.17
N SER A 14 2.65 -0.48 5.45
CA SER A 14 3.97 0.06 5.12
C SER A 14 4.16 0.04 3.61
N PHE A 15 4.53 1.21 3.07
CA PHE A 15 4.93 1.35 1.69
C PHE A 15 6.40 0.94 1.52
N ILE A 16 6.67 0.09 0.54
CA ILE A 16 8.02 -0.45 0.28
C ILE A 16 8.65 0.27 -0.91
N GLY A 17 7.89 0.48 -1.98
CA GLY A 17 8.41 1.09 -3.20
C GLY A 17 7.38 1.14 -4.32
N PHE A 18 7.77 1.69 -5.46
CA PHE A 18 6.94 1.72 -6.66
C PHE A 18 7.80 1.61 -7.91
N CYS A 19 7.19 1.09 -8.98
CA CYS A 19 7.71 1.21 -10.33
C CYS A 19 6.75 2.11 -11.12
N ASN A 20 7.31 3.03 -11.91
CA ASN A 20 6.55 3.92 -12.78
C ASN A 20 7.21 3.94 -14.16
N GLU A 21 6.71 3.09 -15.05
CA GLU A 21 7.19 2.96 -16.43
C GLU A 21 6.06 3.33 -17.40
N GLY A 22 5.95 4.61 -17.71
CA GLY A 22 4.96 5.14 -18.64
C GLY A 22 3.53 4.95 -18.15
N MET A 23 2.76 4.07 -18.81
CA MET A 23 1.38 3.74 -18.43
C MET A 23 1.30 2.68 -17.32
N ASN A 24 2.42 2.04 -16.97
CA ASN A 24 2.46 0.99 -15.97
C ASN A 24 2.92 1.56 -14.63
N MET A 25 2.02 1.55 -13.66
CA MET A 25 2.32 1.92 -12.28
C MET A 25 2.13 0.70 -11.37
N ILE A 26 3.19 0.32 -10.67
CA ILE A 26 3.18 -0.78 -9.70
C ILE A 26 3.51 -0.21 -8.32
N ILE A 27 2.78 -0.64 -7.29
CA ILE A 27 2.99 -0.26 -5.90
C ILE A 27 3.36 -1.51 -5.11
N LEU A 28 4.50 -1.47 -4.42
CA LEU A 28 4.96 -2.50 -3.50
C LEU A 28 4.64 -2.03 -2.08
N TYR A 29 3.86 -2.82 -1.35
CA TYR A 29 3.47 -2.56 0.04
C TYR A 29 3.35 -3.90 0.79
N GLU A 30 3.34 -3.83 2.13
CA GLU A 30 3.20 -5.03 2.96
C GLU A 30 1.90 -5.78 2.66
N TYR A 31 2.01 -7.09 2.52
CA TYR A 31 0.85 -7.93 2.26
C TYR A 31 -0.08 -7.97 3.48
N MET A 32 -1.35 -7.63 3.26
CA MET A 32 -2.40 -7.68 4.29
C MET A 32 -3.19 -8.99 4.15
N GLN A 33 -2.79 -10.01 4.90
CA GLN A 33 -3.34 -11.37 4.78
C GLN A 33 -4.86 -11.46 4.91
N ASN A 34 -5.47 -10.62 5.76
CA ASN A 34 -6.92 -10.64 5.99
C ASN A 34 -7.70 -9.79 4.98
N GLY A 35 -7.03 -9.13 4.04
CA GLY A 35 -7.68 -8.27 3.04
C GLY A 35 -8.34 -7.04 3.67
N SER A 36 -9.45 -6.59 3.07
CA SER A 36 -10.13 -5.37 3.50
C SER A 36 -11.01 -5.59 4.72
N LEU A 37 -11.06 -4.61 5.63
CA LEU A 37 -11.97 -4.63 6.78
C LEU A 37 -13.43 -4.82 6.39
N ARG A 38 -13.87 -4.21 5.27
CA ARG A 38 -15.22 -4.40 4.75
C ARG A 38 -15.50 -5.87 4.42
N GLY A 39 -14.54 -6.60 3.85
CA GLY A 39 -14.70 -8.01 3.55
C GLY A 39 -14.72 -8.91 4.79
N ILE A 40 -14.14 -8.46 5.89
CA ILE A 40 -14.10 -9.22 7.16
C ILE A 40 -15.34 -8.94 8.02
N LEU A 41 -15.85 -7.70 7.99
CA LEU A 41 -16.87 -7.20 8.91
C LEU A 41 -18.28 -7.11 8.28
N ALA A 42 -18.41 -7.35 6.97
CA ALA A 42 -19.71 -7.36 6.28
C ALA A 42 -20.28 -8.77 6.16
#